data_AF-A0A0Q9Q9P1-F1
#
_entry.id   AF-A0A0Q9Q9P1-F1
#
_cell.length_a   1.000
_cell.length_b   1.000
_cell.length_c   1.000
_cell.angle_alpha   90.00
_cell.angle_beta   90.00
_cell.angle_gamma   90.00
#
_symmetry.space_group_name_H-M   'P 1'
#
loop_
_entity.id
_entity.type
_entity.pdbx_description
1 polymer ?
#
loop_
_entity_poly.entity_id
_entity_poly.type
_entity_poly.pdbx_seq_one_letter_code
_entity_poly.pdbx_strand_id
1 'polypeptide(L)'
;MSSYETVEVHLEELGEHSWVKALASTIGGSFGSAQHRFVARPPGPEHRADDHVLTGATFPVMRLQDLDDLIEPNAWIETAQARLHELDAELLGRGWRRSSDSGKHWWSRTYVMGAPARPRP
;
A
#
# COMPACT_ATOMS: atom_id res chain seq x y z
N MET A 1 2.82 -16.22 26.19
CA MET A 1 3.52 -15.83 24.94
C MET A 1 2.85 -14.55 24.48
N SER A 2 3.51 -13.40 24.57
CA SER A 2 2.96 -12.18 23.97
C SER A 2 3.25 -12.25 22.48
N SER A 3 2.26 -12.65 21.69
CA SER A 3 2.33 -12.56 20.23
C SER A 3 2.43 -11.08 19.87
N TYR A 4 3.48 -10.71 19.13
CA TYR A 4 3.52 -9.43 18.45
C TYR A 4 3.09 -9.65 17.00
N GLU A 5 2.28 -8.74 16.49
CA GLU A 5 1.79 -8.79 15.12
C GLU A 5 2.58 -7.79 14.29
N THR A 6 2.88 -8.16 13.05
CA THR A 6 3.60 -7.30 12.10
C THR A 6 2.74 -7.13 10.86
N VAL A 7 2.68 -5.90 10.34
CA VAL A 7 2.08 -5.61 9.04
C VAL A 7 3.02 -4.75 8.21
N GLU A 8 2.94 -4.93 6.90
CA GLU A 8 3.67 -4.16 5.91
C GLU A 8 2.68 -3.43 5.01
N VAL A 9 3.03 -2.21 4.62
CA VAL A 9 2.27 -1.45 3.63
C VAL A 9 2.66 -1.92 2.24
N HIS A 10 1.65 -2.35 1.49
CA HIS A 10 1.76 -2.74 0.10
C HIS A 10 0.92 -1.81 -0.78
N LEU A 11 1.33 -1.69 -2.04
CA LEU A 11 0.54 -1.07 -3.08
C LEU A 11 -0.33 -2.15 -3.75
N GLU A 12 -1.62 -1.88 -3.90
CA GLU A 12 -2.55 -2.74 -4.62
C GLU A 12 -3.15 -1.97 -5.81
N GLU A 13 -3.07 -2.55 -7.01
CA GLU A 13 -3.82 -2.08 -8.17
C GLU A 13 -5.26 -2.63 -8.12
N LEU A 14 -6.24 -1.73 -8.22
CA LEU A 14 -7.64 -2.06 -8.34
C LEU A 14 -8.00 -2.20 -9.83
N GLY A 15 -8.18 -3.43 -10.30
CA GLY A 15 -8.76 -3.65 -11.63
C GLY A 15 -8.32 -4.90 -12.38
N GLU A 16 -7.18 -5.53 -12.05
CA GLU A 16 -6.63 -6.62 -12.88
C GLU A 16 -7.61 -7.78 -13.14
N HIS A 17 -8.46 -8.14 -12.17
CA HIS A 17 -9.42 -9.23 -12.34
C HIS A 17 -10.73 -8.86 -13.06
N SER A 18 -11.11 -7.57 -13.10
CA SER A 18 -12.37 -7.12 -13.73
C SER A 18 -12.15 -6.41 -15.07
N TRP A 19 -10.96 -5.87 -15.31
CA TRP A 19 -10.67 -5.06 -16.50
C TRP A 19 -10.50 -5.90 -17.76
N VAL A 20 -9.95 -7.12 -17.67
CA VAL A 20 -9.83 -8.02 -18.85
C VAL A 20 -11.21 -8.37 -19.42
N LYS A 21 -12.24 -8.48 -18.57
CA LYS A 21 -13.64 -8.68 -19.03
C LYS A 21 -14.27 -7.42 -19.60
N ALA A 22 -13.92 -6.23 -19.09
CA ALA A 22 -14.44 -4.96 -19.58
C ALA A 22 -13.73 -4.47 -20.85
N LEU A 23 -12.49 -4.91 -21.12
CA LEU A 23 -11.71 -4.42 -22.25
C LEU A 23 -12.06 -5.00 -23.61
N ALA A 24 -12.67 -6.18 -23.64
CA ALA A 24 -13.20 -6.71 -24.88
C ALA A 24 -14.29 -5.79 -25.50
N SER A 25 -14.81 -4.81 -24.76
CA SER A 25 -15.92 -3.95 -25.18
C SER A 25 -15.52 -2.54 -25.63
N THR A 26 -14.30 -2.07 -25.38
CA THR A 26 -13.96 -0.64 -25.59
C THR A 26 -12.69 -0.45 -26.42
N ILE A 27 -12.82 -0.69 -27.72
CA ILE A 27 -11.89 -0.20 -28.74
C ILE A 27 -12.18 1.30 -28.92
N GLY A 28 -11.45 2.18 -28.20
CA GLY A 28 -11.62 3.62 -28.38
C GLY A 28 -11.02 4.49 -27.29
N GLY A 29 -9.74 4.82 -27.42
CA GLY A 29 -9.19 6.13 -27.05
C GLY A 29 -9.40 6.63 -25.62
N SER A 30 -8.64 6.09 -24.66
CA SER A 30 -8.08 6.90 -23.58
C SER A 30 -6.98 6.10 -22.89
N PHE A 31 -5.74 6.61 -22.90
CA PHE A 31 -4.64 6.05 -22.12
C PHE A 31 -4.95 6.31 -20.63
N GLY A 32 -5.74 5.42 -20.04
CA GLY A 32 -6.35 5.61 -18.72
C GLY A 32 -5.38 5.45 -17.56
N SER A 33 -5.65 6.13 -16.46
CA SER A 33 -5.02 5.89 -15.16
C SER A 33 -5.49 4.56 -14.56
N ALA A 34 -4.62 3.90 -13.81
CA ALA A 34 -4.98 2.76 -12.96
C ALA A 34 -5.28 3.27 -11.55
N GLN A 35 -6.33 2.74 -10.91
CA GLN A 35 -6.64 3.07 -9.52
C GLN A 35 -5.79 2.18 -8.62
N HIS A 36 -5.04 2.81 -7.72
CA HIS A 36 -4.23 2.12 -6.73
C HIS A 36 -4.71 2.46 -5.33
N ARG A 37 -4.39 1.62 -4.36
CA ARG A 37 -4.53 1.92 -2.93
C ARG A 37 -3.38 1.34 -2.15
N PHE A 38 -3.08 1.92 -0.99
CA PHE A 38 -2.20 1.30 -0.01
C PHE A 38 -2.98 0.36 0.88
N VAL A 39 -2.42 -0.80 1.21
CA VAL A 39 -3.01 -1.78 2.11
C VAL A 39 -1.98 -2.21 3.14
N ALA A 40 -2.40 -2.32 4.40
CA ALA A 40 -1.60 -2.88 5.48
C ALA A 40 -1.98 -4.35 5.66
N ARG A 41 -1.03 -5.26 5.48
CA ARG A 41 -1.26 -6.70 5.56
C ARG A 41 -0.10 -7.41 6.25
N PRO A 42 -0.30 -8.62 6.82
CA PRO A 42 0.79 -9.43 7.34
C PRO A 42 1.86 -9.71 6.28
N PRO A 43 3.14 -9.81 6.69
CA PRO A 43 4.22 -10.18 5.79
C PRO A 43 4.01 -11.61 5.29
N GLY A 44 4.20 -11.83 3.99
CA GLY A 44 4.06 -13.15 3.38
C GLY A 44 4.03 -13.13 1.86
N PRO A 45 4.26 -14.28 1.20
CA PRO A 45 4.26 -14.35 -0.26
C PRO A 45 2.85 -14.30 -0.86
N GLU A 46 1.82 -14.73 -0.12
CA GLU A 46 0.45 -14.76 -0.62
C GLU A 46 -0.29 -13.46 -0.31
N HIS A 47 -0.86 -12.84 -1.35
CA HIS A 47 -1.74 -11.69 -1.21
C HIS A 47 -3.20 -12.17 -1.19
N ARG A 48 -3.86 -12.08 -0.03
CA ARG A 48 -5.30 -12.31 0.08
C ARG A 48 -5.97 -11.05 0.64
N ALA A 49 -7.05 -10.62 0.01
CA ALA A 49 -7.79 -9.44 0.45
C ALA A 49 -8.34 -9.59 1.89
N ASP A 50 -8.63 -10.82 2.31
CA ASP A 50 -9.13 -11.14 3.64
C ASP A 50 -8.10 -10.91 4.76
N ASP A 51 -6.80 -10.85 4.40
CA ASP A 51 -5.71 -10.65 5.36
C ASP A 51 -5.37 -9.16 5.56
N HIS A 52 -6.12 -8.24 4.95
CA HIS A 52 -5.87 -6.80 5.08
C HIS A 52 -6.31 -6.31 6.46
N VAL A 53 -5.36 -5.85 7.26
CA VAL A 53 -5.62 -5.20 8.56
C VAL A 53 -6.23 -3.82 8.35
N LEU A 54 -5.80 -3.12 7.29
CA LEU A 54 -6.33 -1.83 6.91
C LEU A 54 -6.16 -1.58 5.42
N THR A 55 -7.14 -0.91 4.81
CA THR A 55 -7.10 -0.48 3.42
C THR A 55 -7.22 1.03 3.34
N GLY A 56 -6.29 1.69 2.65
CA GLY A 56 -6.29 3.12 2.46
C GLY A 56 -7.20 3.56 1.32
N ALA A 57 -7.34 4.88 1.18
CA ALA A 57 -8.09 5.47 0.08
C ALA A 57 -7.39 5.26 -1.27
N THR A 58 -8.20 5.24 -2.33
CA THR A 58 -7.73 5.03 -3.70
C THR A 58 -7.16 6.31 -4.30
N PHE A 59 -6.20 6.17 -5.21
CA PHE A 59 -5.64 7.26 -5.98
C PHE A 59 -5.29 6.81 -7.40
N PRO A 60 -5.41 7.71 -8.39
CA PRO A 60 -5.03 7.40 -9.76
C PRO A 60 -3.51 7.44 -9.93
N VAL A 61 -2.97 6.47 -10.66
CA VAL A 61 -1.59 6.45 -11.14
C VAL A 61 -1.63 6.38 -12.66
N MET A 62 -0.82 7.21 -13.33
CA MET A 62 -0.72 7.12 -14.80
C MET A 62 -0.04 5.80 -15.16
N ARG A 63 -0.64 5.06 -16.09
CA ARG A 63 -0.04 3.82 -16.59
C ARG A 63 1.34 4.11 -17.16
N LEU A 64 2.29 3.20 -16.93
CA LEU A 64 3.71 3.27 -17.32
C LEU A 64 4.61 4.14 -16.43
N GLN A 65 4.08 4.81 -15.40
CA GLN A 65 4.91 5.50 -14.42
C GLN A 65 5.24 4.58 -13.24
N ASP A 66 6.53 4.51 -12.90
CA ASP A 66 7.02 3.79 -11.73
C ASP A 66 6.75 4.61 -10.47
N LEU A 67 6.21 3.98 -9.42
CA LEU A 67 5.97 4.65 -8.15
C LEU A 67 7.26 5.05 -7.43
N ASP A 68 8.38 4.38 -7.72
CA ASP A 68 9.68 4.72 -7.16
C ASP A 68 10.39 5.85 -7.92
N ASP A 69 9.90 6.25 -9.10
CA ASP A 69 10.49 7.36 -9.86
C ASP A 69 9.96 8.71 -9.35
N LEU A 70 10.77 9.37 -8.52
CA LEU A 70 10.46 10.67 -7.91
C LEU A 70 10.87 11.87 -8.77
N ILE A 71 11.43 11.67 -9.98
CA ILE A 71 12.17 12.71 -10.71
C ILE A 71 11.28 13.49 -11.71
N GLU A 72 10.24 12.87 -12.27
CA GLU A 72 9.28 13.58 -13.14
C GLU A 72 8.26 14.41 -12.36
N PRO A 73 7.63 15.44 -12.97
CA PRO A 73 6.52 16.18 -12.38
C PRO A 73 5.29 15.27 -12.19
N ASN A 74 5.36 14.44 -11.17
CA ASN A 74 4.40 13.41 -10.86
C ASN A 74 3.32 13.99 -9.95
N ALA A 75 2.33 14.69 -10.53
CA ALA A 75 1.19 15.24 -9.78
C ALA A 75 0.44 14.17 -8.95
N TRP A 76 0.54 12.89 -9.33
CA TRP A 76 0.00 11.78 -8.56
C TRP A 76 0.81 11.47 -7.29
N ILE A 77 2.10 11.84 -7.20
CA ILE A 77 2.96 11.46 -6.08
C ILE A 77 2.59 12.18 -4.80
N GLU A 78 2.18 13.44 -4.89
CA GLU A 78 1.66 14.20 -3.75
C GLU A 78 0.37 13.55 -3.25
N THR A 79 -0.48 13.09 -4.16
CA THR A 79 -1.71 12.37 -3.81
C THR A 79 -1.38 11.03 -3.15
N ALA A 80 -0.44 10.25 -3.71
CA ALA A 80 0.00 8.98 -3.13
C ALA A 80 0.61 9.19 -1.73
N GLN A 81 1.46 10.20 -1.55
CA GLN A 81 2.03 10.53 -0.24
C GLN A 81 0.95 10.93 0.76
N ALA A 82 -0.04 11.72 0.34
CA ALA A 82 -1.19 12.06 1.18
C ALA A 82 -1.98 10.81 1.58
N ARG A 83 -2.25 9.89 0.65
CA ARG A 83 -2.96 8.63 0.96
C ARG A 83 -2.17 7.69 1.85
N LEU A 84 -0.84 7.65 1.69
CA LEU A 84 0.02 6.91 2.60
C LEU A 84 0.01 7.51 4.00
N HIS A 85 0.03 8.84 4.11
CA HIS A 85 -0.01 9.53 5.39
C HIS A 85 -1.35 9.33 6.11
N GLU A 86 -2.47 9.30 5.38
CA GLU A 86 -3.78 8.96 5.94
C GLU A 86 -3.80 7.54 6.52
N LEU A 87 -3.33 6.55 5.74
CA LEU A 87 -3.23 5.16 6.20
C LEU A 87 -2.33 5.02 7.43
N ASP A 88 -1.19 5.71 7.41
CA ASP A 88 -0.23 5.74 8.50
C ASP A 88 -0.84 6.34 9.79
N ALA A 89 -1.53 7.47 9.69
CA ALA A 89 -2.20 8.09 10.83
C ALA A 89 -3.27 7.18 11.42
N GLU A 90 -4.00 6.44 10.58
CA GLU A 90 -5.00 5.48 11.04
C GLU A 90 -4.36 4.26 11.73
N LEU A 91 -3.26 3.72 11.20
CA LEU A 91 -2.50 2.65 11.85
C LEU A 91 -2.00 3.10 13.23
N LEU A 92 -1.40 4.29 13.32
CA LEU A 92 -0.94 4.87 14.59
C LEU A 92 -2.11 5.06 15.57
N GLY A 93 -3.26 5.55 15.09
CA GLY A 93 -4.47 5.72 15.88
C GLY A 93 -5.03 4.40 16.44
N ARG A 94 -4.79 3.28 15.74
CA ARG A 94 -5.14 1.92 16.18
C ARG A 94 -4.09 1.29 17.11
N GLY A 95 -3.03 2.00 17.45
CA GLY A 95 -1.97 1.54 18.36
C GLY A 95 -0.86 0.73 17.68
N TRP A 96 -0.83 0.70 16.34
CA TRP A 96 0.34 0.21 15.60
C TRP A 96 1.51 1.18 15.80
N ARG A 97 2.73 0.65 15.79
CA ARG A 97 3.95 1.45 15.89
C ARG A 97 4.81 1.18 14.68
N ARG A 98 5.32 2.24 14.04
CA ARG A 98 6.28 2.11 12.94
C ARG A 98 7.50 1.32 13.41
N SER A 99 7.90 0.32 12.64
CA SER A 99 9.20 -0.32 12.78
C SER A 99 10.28 0.64 12.29
N SER A 100 11.51 0.47 12.77
CA SER A 100 12.69 1.10 12.16
C SER A 100 13.01 0.51 10.78
N ASP A 101 12.50 -0.69 10.51
CA ASP A 101 12.63 -1.34 9.21
C ASP A 101 11.60 -0.76 8.24
N SER A 102 12.11 -0.15 7.17
CA SER A 102 11.33 0.21 5.99
C SER A 102 11.65 -0.77 4.86
N GLY A 103 10.63 -1.17 4.11
CA GLY A 103 10.78 -2.00 2.93
C GLY A 103 11.53 -1.29 1.80
N LYS A 104 11.68 -1.98 0.66
CA LYS A 104 12.46 -1.52 -0.49
C LYS A 104 11.95 -0.21 -1.11
N HIS A 105 10.67 0.08 -0.94
CA HIS A 105 9.98 1.22 -1.55
C HIS A 105 9.72 2.30 -0.52
N TRP A 106 9.71 3.58 -0.93
CA TRP A 106 9.43 4.71 -0.04
C TRP A 106 8.05 4.61 0.66
N TRP A 107 7.12 3.90 0.02
CA TRP A 107 5.77 3.64 0.52
C TRP A 107 5.64 2.34 1.33
N SER A 108 6.65 1.46 1.31
CA SER A 108 6.62 0.16 1.99
C SER A 108 7.06 0.32 3.45
N ARG A 109 6.13 0.73 4.31
CA ARG A 109 6.36 0.92 5.76
C ARG A 109 5.94 -0.32 6.54
N THR A 110 6.73 -0.70 7.54
CA THR A 110 6.43 -1.82 8.44
C THR A 110 5.95 -1.32 9.79
N TYR A 111 4.97 -2.01 10.38
CA TYR A 111 4.41 -1.70 11.69
C TYR A 111 4.31 -2.93 12.55
N VAL A 112 4.42 -2.71 13.87
CA VAL A 112 4.27 -3.76 14.88
C VAL A 112 3.20 -3.38 15.90
N MET A 113 2.40 -4.36 16.30
CA MET A 113 1.43 -4.27 17.39
C MET A 113 1.83 -5.24 18.51
N GLY A 114 1.67 -4.80 19.76
CA GLY A 114 2.20 -5.52 20.92
C GLY A 114 3.67 -5.18 21.21
N ALA A 115 4.18 -5.59 22.38
CA ALA A 115 5.55 -5.28 22.80
C ALA A 115 6.56 -6.13 22.00
N PRO A 116 7.55 -5.53 21.30
CA PRO A 116 8.69 -6.31 20.82
C PRO A 116 9.36 -6.91 22.05
N ALA A 117 9.64 -8.21 22.01
CA ALA A 117 10.41 -8.86 23.06
C ALA A 117 11.72 -8.07 23.23
N ARG A 118 11.93 -7.45 24.40
CA ARG A 118 13.19 -6.75 24.69
C ARG A 118 14.34 -7.74 24.43
N PRO A 119 15.37 -7.37 23.65
CA PRO A 119 16.62 -8.11 23.72
C PRO A 119 17.12 -8.00 25.16
N ARG A 120 17.33 -9.15 25.83
CA ARG A 120 18.02 -9.16 27.12
C ARG A 120 19.49 -8.79 26.87
N PRO A 121 20.11 -8.01 27.78
CA PRO A 121 21.53 -7.70 27.71
C PRO A 121 22.40 -8.96 27.82
#